data_AF-A0A919JNJ6-F1
#
_entry.id   AF-A0A919JNJ6-F1
#
_cell.length_a   1.000
_cell.length_b   1.000
_cell.length_c   1.000
_cell.angle_alpha   90.00
_cell.angle_beta   90.00
_cell.angle_gamma   90.00
#
_symmetry.space_group_name_H-M   'P 1'
#
loop_
_entity.id
_entity.type
_entity.pdbx_description
1 polymer ?
#
loop_
_entity_poly.entity_id
_entity_poly.type
_entity_poly.pdbx_seq_one_letter_code
_entity_poly.pdbx_strand_id
1 'polypeptide(L)'
;MTARWTHGRSARHPGAVCGTDDGPGTRVTDEPHLITCPDCPDAAATEAIPDDATTADPHVIDMLREAKAGHSRKIGGVVVDATTANAILTVYDAATPKTQVKIASLPIEVMASFAWRVLRPDS
;
A
#
# COMPACT_ATOMS: atom_id res chain seq x y z
N MET A 1 11.58 27.26 -14.83
CA MET A 1 11.81 26.49 -13.60
C MET A 1 10.43 26.14 -13.06
N THR A 2 10.03 24.88 -13.19
CA THR A 2 8.76 24.37 -12.63
C THR A 2 8.81 24.44 -11.10
N ALA A 3 7.68 24.77 -10.47
CA ALA A 3 7.59 24.93 -9.02
C ALA A 3 8.11 23.68 -8.30
N ARG A 4 8.87 23.88 -7.22
CA ARG A 4 9.37 22.79 -6.36
C ARG A 4 8.28 22.42 -5.35
N TRP A 5 7.86 21.16 -5.35
CA TRP A 5 6.81 20.67 -4.47
C TRP A 5 7.23 20.63 -3.01
N THR A 6 6.25 20.88 -2.13
CA THR A 6 6.34 20.62 -0.70
C THR A 6 5.42 19.45 -0.36
N HIS A 7 6.00 18.37 0.11
CA HIS A 7 5.28 17.16 0.50
C HIS A 7 4.92 17.17 1.98
N GLY A 8 3.81 16.53 2.34
CA GLY A 8 3.54 16.18 3.73
C GLY A 8 4.51 15.11 4.22
N ARG A 9 4.85 15.12 5.51
CA ARG A 9 5.64 14.06 6.15
C ARG A 9 4.77 12.84 6.43
N SER A 10 5.30 11.66 6.14
CA SER A 10 4.69 10.40 6.58
C SER A 10 4.91 10.18 8.07
N ALA A 11 3.87 9.71 8.77
CA ALA A 11 4.02 9.22 10.15
C ALA A 11 4.68 7.82 10.24
N ARG A 12 4.85 7.13 9.10
CA ARG A 12 5.21 5.71 9.01
C ARG A 12 6.60 5.46 8.46
N HIS A 13 7.16 6.41 7.71
CA HIS A 13 8.50 6.32 7.14
C HIS A 13 9.15 7.71 7.03
N PRO A 14 10.48 7.84 6.87
CA PRO A 14 11.17 9.13 6.97
C PRO A 14 10.92 10.10 5.78
N GLY A 15 10.03 9.76 4.84
CA GLY A 15 9.86 10.46 3.56
C GLY A 15 8.53 11.22 3.42
N ALA A 16 8.24 11.61 2.18
CA ALA A 16 6.96 12.20 1.78
C ALA A 16 5.79 11.22 1.98
N VAL A 17 4.66 11.68 2.50
CA VAL A 17 3.45 10.86 2.71
C VAL A 17 2.91 10.25 1.41
N CYS A 18 3.09 10.92 0.27
CA CYS A 18 2.69 10.40 -1.04
C CYS A 18 3.68 9.38 -1.62
N GLY A 19 4.81 9.11 -0.95
CA GLY A 19 5.83 8.18 -1.43
C GLY A 19 6.71 8.69 -2.58
N THR A 20 6.47 9.91 -3.07
CA THR A 20 7.21 10.49 -4.20
C THR A 20 8.55 11.10 -3.77
N ASP A 21 9.63 10.76 -4.48
CA ASP A 21 10.91 11.46 -4.44
C ASP A 21 11.07 12.30 -5.72
N ASP A 22 10.59 13.54 -5.66
CA ASP A 22 10.63 14.49 -6.79
C ASP A 22 12.02 15.12 -7.01
N GLY A 23 13.05 14.62 -6.31
CA GLY A 23 14.43 14.99 -6.54
C GLY A 23 14.83 16.36 -5.96
N PRO A 24 15.92 16.98 -6.47
CA PRO A 24 16.57 18.08 -5.78
C PRO A 24 15.68 19.33 -5.64
N GLY A 25 15.43 19.66 -4.39
CA GLY A 25 14.80 20.90 -3.91
C GLY A 25 13.29 20.86 -3.75
N THR A 26 12.69 19.67 -3.79
CA THR A 26 11.48 19.46 -3.01
C THR A 26 11.82 19.41 -1.52
N ARG A 27 10.80 19.57 -0.67
CA ARG A 27 10.94 19.52 0.80
C ARG A 27 9.80 18.72 1.41
N VAL A 28 10.05 18.15 2.59
CA VAL A 28 9.07 17.42 3.39
C VAL A 28 8.76 18.24 4.64
N THR A 29 7.48 18.44 4.95
CA THR A 29 7.02 19.23 6.10
C THR A 29 5.88 18.54 6.86
N ASP A 30 5.81 18.79 8.16
CA ASP A 30 4.71 18.40 9.03
C ASP A 30 3.57 19.44 9.05
N GLU A 31 3.79 20.61 8.43
CA GLU A 31 2.84 21.74 8.44
C GLU A 31 1.86 21.65 7.26
N PRO A 32 0.57 21.32 7.47
CA PRO A 32 -0.35 21.05 6.36
C PRO A 32 -0.55 22.22 5.40
N HIS A 33 -0.50 23.46 5.92
CA HIS A 33 -0.66 24.68 5.13
C HIS A 33 0.54 25.00 4.22
N LEU A 34 1.68 24.33 4.41
CA LEU A 34 2.85 24.45 3.54
C LEU A 34 2.88 23.39 2.42
N ILE A 35 2.00 22.39 2.48
CA ILE A 35 1.92 21.31 1.49
C ILE A 35 1.41 21.89 0.17
N THR A 36 2.16 21.63 -0.90
CA THR A 36 1.80 22.05 -2.26
C THR A 36 1.70 20.87 -3.22
N CYS A 37 2.26 19.70 -2.88
CA CYS A 37 2.12 18.48 -3.68
C CYS A 37 0.63 18.06 -3.75
N PRO A 38 0.06 17.87 -4.95
CA PRO A 38 -1.36 17.55 -5.11
C PRO A 38 -1.73 16.16 -4.59
N ASP A 39 -0.77 15.23 -4.51
CA ASP A 39 -1.00 13.85 -4.06
C ASP A 39 -0.93 13.72 -2.52
N CYS A 40 -0.32 14.69 -1.84
CA CYS A 40 -0.11 14.63 -0.39
C CYS A 40 -1.39 14.72 0.45
N PRO A 41 -2.41 15.54 0.12
CA PRO A 41 -3.67 15.56 0.86
C PRO A 41 -4.38 14.20 0.93
N ASP A 42 -4.51 13.51 -0.21
CA ASP A 42 -5.18 12.21 -0.28
C ASP A 42 -4.36 11.12 0.42
N ALA A 43 -3.04 11.16 0.28
CA ALA A 43 -2.14 10.26 1.00
C ALA A 43 -2.21 10.47 2.53
N ALA A 44 -2.27 11.73 2.98
CA ALA A 44 -2.42 12.06 4.40
C ALA A 44 -3.78 11.59 4.96
N ALA A 45 -4.86 11.76 4.19
CA ALA A 45 -6.17 11.23 4.55
C ALA A 45 -6.15 9.70 4.68
N THR A 46 -5.44 9.04 3.77
CA THR A 46 -5.22 7.59 3.83
C THR A 46 -4.42 7.19 5.06
N GLU A 47 -3.34 7.90 5.41
CA GLU A 47 -2.52 7.63 6.59
C GLU A 47 -3.32 7.69 7.90
N ALA A 48 -4.28 8.62 8.01
CA ALA A 48 -5.12 8.82 9.18
C ALA A 48 -6.10 7.64 9.44
N ILE A 49 -6.40 6.83 8.42
CA ILE A 49 -7.18 5.60 8.60
C ILE A 49 -6.36 4.63 9.48
N PRO A 50 -6.91 4.08 10.58
CA PRO A 50 -6.20 3.11 11.40
C PRO A 50 -5.94 1.83 10.59
N ASP A 51 -4.81 1.17 10.86
CA ASP A 51 -4.55 -0.15 10.28
C ASP A 51 -5.40 -1.20 11.02
N ASP A 52 -6.05 -2.06 10.25
CA ASP A 52 -6.72 -3.26 10.77
C ASP A 52 -5.69 -4.32 11.20
N ALA A 53 -4.52 -4.34 10.56
CA ALA A 53 -3.39 -5.21 10.88
C ALA A 53 -2.05 -4.66 10.39
N THR A 54 -0.96 -5.19 10.94
CA THR A 54 0.39 -5.01 10.38
C THR A 54 0.67 -6.00 9.25
N THR A 55 1.65 -5.74 8.39
CA THR A 55 2.04 -6.70 7.32
C THR A 55 2.58 -8.02 7.85
N ALA A 56 2.99 -8.09 9.12
CA ALA A 56 3.49 -9.30 9.76
C ALA A 56 2.41 -10.06 10.53
N ASP A 57 1.15 -9.61 10.46
CA ASP A 57 0.05 -10.23 11.18
C ASP A 57 -0.25 -11.64 10.63
N PRO A 58 -0.31 -12.68 11.47
CA PRO A 58 -0.59 -14.05 11.03
C PRO A 58 -1.97 -14.20 10.36
N HIS A 59 -2.90 -13.26 10.58
CA HIS A 59 -4.26 -13.27 10.03
C HIS A 59 -4.42 -12.47 8.74
N VAL A 60 -3.32 -12.01 8.11
CA VAL A 60 -3.37 -11.25 6.84
C VAL A 60 -4.21 -11.94 5.77
N ILE A 61 -4.08 -13.27 5.62
CA ILE A 61 -4.86 -14.02 4.60
C ILE A 61 -6.36 -13.98 4.89
N ASP A 62 -6.77 -14.09 6.16
CA ASP A 62 -8.18 -14.02 6.54
C ASP A 62 -8.74 -12.61 6.30
N MET A 63 -7.96 -11.57 6.62
CA MET A 63 -8.34 -10.19 6.33
C MET A 63 -8.45 -9.90 4.82
N LEU A 64 -7.60 -10.52 4.00
CA LEU A 64 -7.76 -10.46 2.54
C LEU A 64 -9.07 -11.13 2.09
N ARG A 65 -9.49 -12.23 2.73
CA ARG A 65 -10.79 -12.87 2.42
C ARG A 65 -11.96 -11.97 2.78
N GLU A 66 -11.89 -11.28 3.92
CA GLU A 66 -12.87 -10.26 4.28
C GLU A 66 -12.87 -9.08 3.29
N ALA A 67 -11.68 -8.65 2.86
CA ALA A 67 -11.55 -7.57 1.90
C ALA A 67 -12.17 -7.89 0.55
N LYS A 68 -11.95 -9.12 0.07
CA LYS A 68 -12.63 -9.65 -1.12
C LYS A 68 -14.15 -9.69 -0.98
N ALA A 69 -14.69 -9.87 0.23
CA ALA A 69 -16.14 -9.89 0.48
C ALA A 69 -16.79 -8.48 0.44
N GLY A 70 -16.02 -7.43 0.16
CA GLY A 70 -16.51 -6.06 0.00
C GLY A 70 -16.12 -5.12 1.13
N HIS A 71 -15.30 -5.56 2.09
CA HIS A 71 -14.83 -4.74 3.21
C HIS A 71 -13.43 -4.20 2.92
N SER A 72 -13.26 -2.98 2.39
CA SER A 72 -11.91 -2.42 2.26
C SER A 72 -11.16 -2.49 3.61
N ARG A 73 -9.97 -3.10 3.62
CA ARG A 73 -9.13 -3.25 4.82
C ARG A 73 -7.86 -2.44 4.66
N LYS A 74 -7.36 -1.82 5.73
CA LYS A 74 -6.04 -1.20 5.73
C LYS A 74 -5.04 -2.12 6.42
N ILE A 75 -4.11 -2.68 5.67
CA ILE A 75 -3.13 -3.65 6.17
C ILE A 75 -1.72 -3.09 5.95
N GLY A 76 -1.03 -2.81 7.05
CA GLY A 76 0.35 -2.32 7.04
C GLY A 76 0.51 -1.02 6.25
N GLY A 77 -0.40 -0.07 6.44
CA GLY A 77 -0.41 1.20 5.73
C GLY A 77 -1.13 1.21 4.38
N VAL A 78 -1.44 0.05 3.80
CA VAL A 78 -2.02 -0.07 2.46
C VAL A 78 -3.52 -0.33 2.54
N VAL A 79 -4.33 0.50 1.87
CA VAL A 79 -5.76 0.21 1.68
C VAL A 79 -5.91 -0.84 0.59
N VAL A 80 -6.48 -1.98 0.95
CA VAL A 80 -6.73 -3.12 0.07
C VAL A 80 -8.22 -3.19 -0.22
N ASP A 81 -8.56 -3.00 -1.49
CA ASP A 81 -9.92 -3.17 -2.01
C ASP A 81 -10.21 -4.63 -2.40
N ALA A 82 -11.48 -4.90 -2.75
CA ALA A 82 -11.93 -6.24 -3.10
C ALA A 82 -11.22 -6.81 -4.34
N THR A 83 -10.88 -5.95 -5.31
CA THR A 83 -10.18 -6.36 -6.54
C THR A 83 -8.75 -6.80 -6.24
N THR A 84 -8.02 -6.00 -5.48
CA THR A 84 -6.64 -6.28 -5.06
C THR A 84 -6.59 -7.52 -4.18
N ALA A 85 -7.49 -7.61 -3.20
CA ALA A 85 -7.60 -8.79 -2.35
C ALA A 85 -7.90 -10.05 -3.17
N ASN A 86 -8.81 -9.97 -4.15
CA ASN A 86 -9.12 -11.10 -5.02
C ASN A 86 -7.90 -11.53 -5.86
N ALA A 87 -7.15 -10.57 -6.43
CA ALA A 87 -5.95 -10.88 -7.21
C ALA A 87 -4.90 -11.65 -6.37
N ILE A 88 -4.63 -11.16 -5.16
CA ILE A 88 -3.69 -11.80 -4.23
C ILE A 88 -4.18 -13.21 -3.87
N LEU A 89 -5.45 -13.34 -3.49
CA LEU A 89 -6.03 -14.62 -3.09
C LEU A 89 -6.05 -15.64 -4.24
N THR A 90 -6.29 -15.21 -5.48
CA THR A 90 -6.24 -16.11 -6.64
C THR A 90 -4.85 -16.76 -6.79
N VAL A 91 -3.79 -15.97 -6.64
CA VAL A 91 -2.41 -16.49 -6.76
C VAL A 91 -2.02 -17.31 -5.53
N TYR A 92 -2.42 -16.88 -4.33
CA TYR A 92 -2.19 -17.61 -3.09
C TYR A 92 -2.87 -18.97 -3.08
N ASP A 93 -4.17 -19.04 -3.41
CA ASP A 93 -4.97 -20.27 -3.39
C ASP A 93 -4.51 -21.27 -4.48
N ALA A 94 -3.93 -20.80 -5.59
CA ALA A 94 -3.36 -21.65 -6.64
C ALA A 94 -1.93 -22.16 -6.34
N ALA A 95 -1.27 -21.62 -5.31
CA ALA A 95 0.13 -21.93 -5.00
C ALA A 95 0.29 -23.19 -4.14
N THR A 96 1.47 -23.82 -4.20
CA THR A 96 1.82 -24.92 -3.28
C THR A 96 1.89 -24.44 -1.83
N PRO A 97 1.71 -25.30 -0.81
CA PRO A 97 1.78 -24.89 0.60
C PRO A 97 3.10 -24.18 0.97
N LYS A 98 4.23 -24.64 0.43
CA LYS A 98 5.53 -23.99 0.62
C LYS A 98 5.56 -22.57 0.03
N THR A 99 4.93 -22.37 -1.12
CA THR A 99 4.84 -21.06 -1.78
C THR A 99 3.83 -20.15 -1.08
N GLN A 100 2.72 -20.70 -0.57
CA GLN A 100 1.75 -19.96 0.24
C GLN A 100 2.40 -19.32 1.46
N VAL A 101 3.20 -20.08 2.22
CA VAL A 101 3.95 -19.55 3.37
C VAL A 101 4.87 -18.40 2.96
N LYS A 102 5.53 -18.51 1.80
CA LYS A 102 6.36 -17.42 1.27
C LYS A 102 5.52 -16.20 0.92
N ILE A 103 4.42 -16.37 0.18
CA ILE A 103 3.52 -15.27 -0.23
C ILE A 103 2.97 -14.55 1.01
N ALA A 104 2.50 -15.29 2.02
CA ALA A 104 1.95 -14.72 3.26
C ALA A 104 3.00 -13.97 4.12
N SER A 105 4.29 -14.19 3.86
CA SER A 105 5.38 -13.47 4.57
C SER A 105 5.81 -12.17 3.88
N LEU A 106 5.27 -11.88 2.69
CA LEU A 106 5.62 -10.67 1.93
C LEU A 106 4.80 -9.46 2.41
N PRO A 107 5.34 -8.24 2.30
CA PRO A 107 4.54 -7.02 2.47
C PRO A 107 3.37 -6.98 1.47
N ILE A 108 2.24 -6.40 1.86
CA ILE A 108 1.01 -6.34 1.04
C ILE A 108 1.26 -5.76 -0.36
N GLU A 109 2.06 -4.70 -0.46
CA GLU A 109 2.43 -4.10 -1.75
C GLU A 109 3.14 -5.10 -2.68
N VAL A 110 4.00 -5.94 -2.10
CA VAL A 110 4.74 -6.97 -2.82
C VAL A 110 3.81 -8.12 -3.19
N MET A 111 2.88 -8.51 -2.31
CA MET A 111 1.84 -9.50 -2.62
C MET A 111 0.99 -9.03 -3.80
N ALA A 112 0.52 -7.78 -3.78
CA ALA A 112 -0.28 -7.19 -4.85
C ALA A 112 0.50 -7.13 -6.18
N SER A 113 1.73 -6.60 -6.14
CA SER A 113 2.59 -6.50 -7.32
C SER A 113 2.90 -7.88 -7.93
N PHE A 114 3.20 -8.87 -7.08
CA PHE A 114 3.43 -10.24 -7.50
C PHE A 114 2.17 -10.85 -8.13
N ALA A 115 1.01 -10.67 -7.50
CA ALA A 115 -0.24 -11.20 -7.99
C ALA A 115 -0.59 -10.66 -9.38
N TRP A 116 -0.46 -9.35 -9.58
CA TRP A 116 -0.73 -8.73 -10.87
C TRP A 116 0.20 -9.19 -11.98
N ARG A 117 1.50 -9.40 -11.70
CA ARG A 117 2.44 -9.97 -12.67
C ARG A 117 2.09 -11.39 -13.07
N VAL A 118 1.59 -12.20 -12.13
CA VAL A 118 1.18 -13.58 -12.42
C VAL A 118 -0.12 -13.63 -13.22
N LEU A 119 -1.09 -12.77 -12.90
CA LEU A 119 -2.39 -12.74 -13.57
C LEU A 119 -2.35 -12.06 -14.95
N ARG A 120 -1.40 -11.14 -15.15
CA ARG A 120 -1.15 -10.46 -16.41
C ARG A 120 0.30 -10.73 -16.82
N PRO A 121 0.64 -11.95 -17.25
CA PRO A 121 1.93 -12.16 -17.89
C PRO A 121 1.97 -11.24 -19.10
N ASP A 122 3.03 -10.43 -19.21
CA ASP A 122 3.21 -9.51 -20.34
C ASP A 122 2.91 -10.25 -21.66
N SER A 123 2.05 -9.65 -22.49
CA SER A 123 1.67 -10.17 -23.81
C SER A 123 2.83 -10.06 -24.79
#